data_AF-A0A7I4AXA4-F1
#
_entry.id   AF-A0A7I4AXA4-F1
#
_cell.length_a   1.000
_cell.length_b   1.000
_cell.length_c   1.000
_cell.angle_alpha   90.00
_cell.angle_beta   90.00
_cell.angle_gamma   90.00
#
_symmetry.space_group_name_H-M   'P 1'
#
loop_
_entity.id
_entity.type
_entity.pdbx_description
1 polymer ?
#
loop_
_entity_poly.entity_id
_entity_poly.type
_entity_poly.pdbx_seq_one_letter_code
_entity_poly.pdbx_strand_id
1 'polypeptide(L)'
;MKLREQTGGLLPWSVQAMEKPLHFLFVMEDEAGAITLMIVSLWCLGSWPALFNLLERRGRVPMHTYLDYTFSNYSVALLFALTVGNIGPDTPQSPNFLKQLSQENGPSVAFGLAGGLALCLGNICLQYSLAFVGISLTEVVSASVAVVLGTTANYFLDDGLNRASILFPGVACFLVAVVLGSFCHASNVADMQTKIKAAEPLSQMLEDMKSPMKGSEEFTALLVNSSNNHEASFSPLFNVATNDQFHLLKPDREGRHIAIVAGLLCGVGNGFQFMGGQAAGYAAADAVQALPLVGTLWGVFLFKEYHGSSRKTYILLIGMLLMFLTAVVMLVASSMPRHGSETLT
;
A
#
# COMPACT_ATOMS: atom_id res chain seq x y z
N MET A 1 -25.40 -5.03 52.57
CA MET A 1 -24.98 -6.19 53.38
C MET A 1 -25.54 -7.45 52.71
N LYS A 2 -24.66 -8.37 52.31
CA LYS A 2 -24.91 -9.67 51.64
C LYS A 2 -25.41 -9.64 50.18
N LEU A 3 -24.44 -9.61 49.25
CA LEU A 3 -24.32 -10.46 48.04
C LEU A 3 -23.14 -9.96 47.16
N ARG A 4 -21.97 -9.69 47.77
CA ARG A 4 -20.74 -9.32 47.05
C ARG A 4 -19.49 -10.05 47.57
N GLU A 5 -19.67 -11.28 48.03
CA GLU A 5 -18.58 -12.18 48.46
C GLU A 5 -19.05 -13.62 48.21
N GLN A 6 -18.84 -14.17 47.01
CA GLN A 6 -18.72 -15.63 46.80
C GLN A 6 -18.31 -16.14 45.41
N THR A 7 -17.82 -15.29 44.49
CA THR A 7 -17.25 -15.76 43.21
C THR A 7 -15.84 -15.23 43.01
N GLY A 8 -14.92 -15.71 43.85
CA GLY A 8 -13.49 -15.75 43.53
C GLY A 8 -13.23 -17.00 42.69
N GLY A 9 -12.91 -16.82 41.41
CA GLY A 9 -12.48 -17.90 40.53
C GLY A 9 -12.79 -17.66 39.04
N LEU A 10 -11.72 -17.49 38.25
CA LEU A 10 -11.65 -17.64 36.79
C LEU A 10 -12.31 -16.54 35.93
N LEU A 11 -11.71 -15.35 35.93
CA LEU A 11 -11.63 -14.56 34.70
C LEU A 11 -10.30 -14.94 34.00
N PRO A 12 -10.30 -15.29 32.70
CA PRO A 12 -9.08 -15.57 31.98
C PRO A 12 -8.18 -14.31 31.98
N TRP A 13 -6.89 -14.53 32.14
CA TRP A 13 -5.80 -13.55 32.16
C TRP A 13 -5.82 -12.57 30.97
N SER A 14 -6.57 -12.86 29.92
CA SER A 14 -6.77 -12.00 28.74
C SER A 14 -7.65 -10.78 29.00
N VAL A 15 -8.56 -10.81 29.98
CA VAL A 15 -9.53 -9.72 30.21
C VAL A 15 -9.02 -8.69 31.23
N GLN A 16 -8.26 -9.12 32.24
CA GLN A 16 -7.70 -8.21 33.25
C GLN A 16 -6.51 -7.36 32.76
N ALA A 17 -5.95 -7.68 31.59
CA ALA A 17 -4.91 -6.88 30.95
C ALA A 17 -5.44 -5.67 30.17
N MET A 18 -6.76 -5.59 29.91
CA MET A 18 -7.36 -4.49 29.13
C MET A 18 -7.78 -3.26 29.95
N GLU A 19 -7.78 -3.32 31.29
CA GLU A 19 -8.27 -2.22 32.15
C GLU A 19 -7.18 -1.33 32.77
N LYS A 20 -5.91 -1.44 32.35
CA LYS A 20 -4.89 -0.46 32.74
C LYS A 20 -4.43 0.29 31.50
N PRO A 21 -4.67 1.61 31.39
CA PRO A 21 -4.14 2.40 30.30
C PRO A 21 -2.61 2.33 30.37
N LEU A 22 -2.03 1.55 29.47
CA LEU A 22 -0.86 1.84 28.64
C LEU A 22 0.22 2.80 29.19
N HIS A 23 0.60 2.70 30.46
CA HIS A 23 1.78 3.37 31.02
C HIS A 23 2.95 2.39 31.15
N PHE A 24 3.32 1.70 30.07
CA PHE A 24 4.53 0.88 29.96
C PHE A 24 4.85 0.73 28.46
N LEU A 25 5.96 1.15 27.86
CA LEU A 25 7.17 1.81 28.34
C LEU A 25 7.93 2.32 27.08
N PHE A 26 8.20 3.62 27.02
CA PHE A 26 9.15 4.35 26.16
C PHE A 26 9.54 3.74 24.79
N VAL A 27 8.85 4.14 23.71
CA VAL A 27 9.54 4.40 22.43
C VAL A 27 9.15 5.75 21.82
N MET A 28 8.01 6.38 22.15
CA MET A 28 7.84 7.83 21.96
C MET A 28 7.16 8.42 23.19
N GLU A 29 7.92 9.07 24.08
CA GLU A 29 7.36 9.84 25.21
C GLU A 29 6.61 11.10 24.76
N ASP A 30 6.77 11.46 23.48
CA ASP A 30 6.24 12.66 22.86
C ASP A 30 5.25 12.26 21.75
N GLU A 31 4.01 12.71 21.90
CA GLU A 31 2.95 12.59 20.89
C GLU A 31 3.42 13.14 19.52
N ALA A 32 4.25 14.19 19.54
CA ALA A 32 4.83 14.76 18.32
C ALA A 32 5.76 13.79 17.60
N GLY A 33 6.43 12.91 18.34
CA GLY A 33 7.32 11.91 17.79
C GLY A 33 6.59 10.80 17.03
N ALA A 34 5.49 10.29 17.59
CA ALA A 34 4.65 9.31 16.91
C ALA A 34 4.04 9.89 15.63
N ILE A 35 3.54 11.13 15.69
CA ILE A 35 3.05 11.86 14.50
C ILE A 35 4.14 12.01 13.45
N THR A 36 5.37 12.35 13.86
CA THR A 36 6.51 12.47 12.94
C THR A 36 6.82 11.14 12.25
N LEU A 37 6.81 10.02 12.98
CA LEU A 37 6.99 8.69 12.38
C LEU A 37 5.89 8.37 11.36
N MET A 38 4.63 8.74 11.63
CA MET A 38 3.53 8.52 10.70
C MET A 38 3.65 9.38 9.44
N ILE A 39 4.08 10.64 9.57
CA ILE A 39 4.33 11.50 8.40
C ILE A 39 5.47 10.92 7.55
N VAL A 40 6.57 10.51 8.18
CA VAL A 40 7.70 9.91 7.44
C VAL A 40 7.28 8.60 6.78
N SER A 41 6.52 7.76 7.49
CA SER A 41 5.95 6.52 6.96
C SER A 41 5.08 6.79 5.72
N LEU A 42 4.18 7.76 5.78
CA LEU A 42 3.31 8.17 4.67
C LEU A 42 4.13 8.53 3.42
N TRP A 43 5.20 9.32 3.58
CA TRP A 43 6.08 9.68 2.46
C TRP A 43 6.86 8.48 1.92
N CYS A 44 7.39 7.62 2.79
CA CYS A 44 8.11 6.41 2.39
C CYS A 44 7.19 5.43 1.64
N LEU A 45 6.01 5.14 2.21
CA LEU A 45 5.02 4.22 1.66
C LEU A 45 4.34 4.75 0.38
N GLY A 46 4.15 6.06 0.25
CA GLY A 46 3.63 6.64 -0.99
C GLY A 46 4.67 6.80 -2.11
N SER A 47 5.97 6.73 -1.80
CA SER A 47 7.05 6.98 -2.78
C SER A 47 7.69 5.73 -3.35
N TRP A 48 7.71 4.60 -2.62
CA TRP A 48 8.28 3.35 -3.18
C TRP A 48 7.56 2.84 -4.46
N PRO A 49 6.23 2.99 -4.65
CA PRO A 49 5.55 2.56 -5.88
C PRO A 49 5.96 3.39 -7.10
N ALA A 50 6.34 4.65 -6.87
CA ALA A 50 6.90 5.50 -7.92
C ALA A 50 8.23 4.95 -8.45
N LEU A 51 9.07 4.37 -7.59
CA LEU A 51 10.32 3.75 -8.00
C LEU A 51 10.09 2.48 -8.82
N PHE A 52 9.04 1.71 -8.50
CA PHE A 52 8.60 0.57 -9.28
C PHE A 52 8.18 0.97 -10.70
N ASN A 53 7.29 1.96 -10.83
CA ASN A 53 6.88 2.48 -12.13
C ASN A 53 8.06 3.06 -12.93
N LEU A 54 9.02 3.71 -12.26
CA LEU A 54 10.24 4.20 -12.92
C LEU A 54 11.06 3.05 -13.53
N LEU A 55 11.21 1.94 -12.80
CA LEU A 55 11.95 0.77 -13.26
C LEU A 55 11.24 0.05 -14.41
N GLU A 56 9.92 -0.06 -14.33
CA GLU A 56 9.10 -0.62 -15.42
C GLU A 56 9.19 0.23 -16.69
N ARG A 57 9.12 1.57 -16.56
CA ARG A 57 9.31 2.48 -17.71
C ARG A 57 10.71 2.43 -18.31
N ARG A 58 11.73 2.00 -17.54
CA ARG A 58 13.09 1.73 -18.04
C ARG A 58 13.22 0.37 -18.73
N GLY A 59 12.15 -0.43 -18.75
CA GLY A 59 12.12 -1.75 -19.38
C GLY A 59 12.70 -2.87 -18.51
N ARG A 60 12.93 -2.63 -17.21
CA ARG A 60 13.37 -3.70 -16.30
C ARG A 60 12.20 -4.65 -16.05
N VAL A 61 12.46 -5.94 -16.15
CA VAL A 61 11.43 -6.98 -15.95
C VAL A 61 10.88 -6.90 -14.51
N PRO A 62 9.55 -6.88 -14.31
CA PRO A 62 8.95 -6.72 -12.97
C PRO A 62 9.44 -7.75 -11.94
N MET A 63 9.68 -8.99 -12.35
CA MET A 63 10.14 -10.05 -11.44
C MET A 63 11.53 -9.77 -10.82
N HIS A 64 12.45 -9.20 -11.61
CA HIS A 64 13.78 -8.79 -11.13
C HIS A 64 13.68 -7.66 -10.11
N THR A 65 12.84 -6.67 -10.41
CA THR A 65 12.56 -5.55 -9.52
C THR A 65 11.96 -6.03 -8.20
N TYR A 66 10.96 -6.91 -8.27
CA TYR A 66 10.27 -7.44 -7.09
C TYR A 66 11.19 -8.29 -6.20
N LEU A 67 12.10 -9.07 -6.79
CA LEU A 67 13.06 -9.88 -6.04
C LEU A 67 14.06 -9.01 -5.28
N ASP A 68 14.67 -8.00 -5.93
CA ASP A 68 15.58 -7.07 -5.27
C ASP A 68 14.89 -6.24 -4.19
N TYR A 69 13.65 -5.82 -4.46
CA TYR A 69 12.78 -5.15 -3.49
C TYR A 69 12.52 -6.02 -2.27
N THR A 70 12.12 -7.28 -2.46
CA THR A 70 11.76 -8.19 -1.38
C THR A 70 12.96 -8.48 -0.50
N PHE A 71 14.15 -8.68 -1.10
CA PHE A 71 15.39 -8.90 -0.36
C PHE A 71 15.74 -7.69 0.53
N SER A 72 15.63 -6.49 -0.01
CA SER A 72 15.88 -5.24 0.71
C SER A 72 14.85 -5.01 1.83
N ASN A 73 13.56 -5.17 1.52
CA ASN A 73 12.46 -5.03 2.48
C ASN A 73 12.60 -6.03 3.65
N TYR A 74 12.91 -7.30 3.34
CA TYR A 74 13.18 -8.32 4.35
C TYR A 74 14.40 -7.97 5.21
N SER A 75 15.46 -7.41 4.61
CA SER A 75 16.65 -6.99 5.35
C SER A 75 16.32 -5.88 6.35
N VAL A 76 15.48 -4.90 5.97
CA VAL A 76 15.01 -3.86 6.90
C VAL A 76 14.15 -4.46 8.01
N ALA A 77 13.22 -5.36 7.69
CA ALA A 77 12.40 -6.04 8.68
C ALA A 77 13.26 -6.82 9.69
N LEU A 78 14.29 -7.53 9.21
CA LEU A 78 15.24 -8.25 10.06
C LEU A 78 16.05 -7.29 10.94
N LEU A 79 16.51 -6.16 10.38
CA LEU A 79 17.21 -5.14 11.16
C LEU A 79 16.31 -4.57 12.26
N PHE A 80 15.06 -4.24 11.97
CA PHE A 80 14.09 -3.75 12.97
C PHE A 80 13.82 -4.80 14.05
N ALA A 81 13.61 -6.07 13.67
CA ALA A 81 13.37 -7.16 14.61
C ALA A 81 14.57 -7.39 15.55
N LEU A 82 15.80 -7.36 15.03
CA LEU A 82 17.01 -7.58 15.82
C LEU A 82 17.47 -6.35 16.61
N THR A 83 17.09 -5.15 16.19
CA THR A 83 17.43 -3.90 16.89
C THR A 83 16.29 -3.46 17.78
N VAL A 84 15.27 -2.81 17.22
CA VAL A 84 14.10 -2.29 17.94
C VAL A 84 13.38 -3.39 18.71
N GLY A 85 13.24 -4.58 18.14
CA GLY A 85 12.60 -5.72 18.83
C GLY A 85 13.37 -6.23 20.06
N ASN A 86 14.64 -5.88 20.22
CA ASN A 86 15.44 -6.20 21.41
C ASN A 86 15.68 -4.98 22.32
N ILE A 87 15.26 -3.79 21.90
CA ILE A 87 15.31 -2.58 22.72
C ILE A 87 14.04 -2.56 23.58
N GLY A 88 14.22 -2.72 24.89
CA GLY A 88 13.12 -2.70 25.84
C GLY A 88 13.43 -3.46 27.13
N PRO A 89 12.59 -3.30 28.16
CA PRO A 89 12.71 -3.96 29.44
C PRO A 89 12.30 -5.41 29.26
N ASP A 90 13.25 -6.30 29.55
CA ASP A 90 13.09 -7.74 29.41
C ASP A 90 12.28 -8.32 30.59
N THR A 91 10.98 -7.99 30.63
CA THR A 91 10.05 -8.44 31.67
C THR A 91 9.22 -9.64 31.20
N PRO A 92 8.68 -10.47 32.11
CA PRO A 92 7.78 -11.57 31.74
C PRO A 92 6.50 -11.14 30.98
N GLN A 93 6.13 -9.87 31.05
CA GLN A 93 4.93 -9.29 30.42
C GLN A 93 5.24 -8.65 29.05
N SER A 94 6.50 -8.29 28.79
CA SER A 94 7.00 -7.71 27.53
C SER A 94 8.35 -8.32 27.13
N PRO A 95 8.43 -9.63 26.86
CA PRO A 95 9.69 -10.28 26.53
C PRO A 95 10.27 -9.72 25.23
N ASN A 96 11.58 -9.54 25.17
CA ASN A 96 12.28 -9.10 23.96
C ASN A 96 12.13 -10.13 22.82
N PHE A 97 12.30 -9.70 21.57
CA PHE A 97 12.09 -10.50 20.36
C PHE A 97 12.77 -11.89 20.42
N LEU A 98 14.03 -11.96 20.84
CA LEU A 98 14.74 -13.25 20.93
C LEU A 98 14.12 -14.22 21.93
N LYS A 99 13.53 -13.74 23.02
CA LYS A 99 12.82 -14.59 23.98
C LYS A 99 11.45 -15.02 23.45
N GLN A 100 10.75 -14.13 22.74
CA GLN A 100 9.49 -14.47 22.08
C GLN A 100 9.64 -15.59 21.06
N LEU A 101 10.79 -15.68 20.37
CA LEU A 101 11.10 -16.78 19.44
C LEU A 101 11.20 -18.14 20.13
N SER A 102 11.60 -18.17 21.40
CA SER A 102 11.72 -19.42 22.18
C SER A 102 10.42 -19.84 22.88
N GLN A 103 9.39 -18.99 22.84
CA GLN A 103 8.09 -19.24 23.44
C GLN A 103 7.15 -19.94 22.47
N GLU A 104 6.21 -20.72 22.99
CA GLU A 104 5.24 -21.49 22.20
C GLU A 104 4.09 -20.58 21.70
N ASN A 105 4.38 -19.80 20.66
CA ASN A 105 3.48 -18.77 20.10
C ASN A 105 2.90 -19.13 18.73
N GLY A 106 2.67 -20.43 18.48
CA GLY A 106 2.26 -20.97 17.17
C GLY A 106 1.10 -20.21 16.48
N PRO A 107 -0.01 -19.90 17.16
CA PRO A 107 -1.13 -19.16 16.56
C PRO A 107 -0.76 -17.74 16.11
N SER A 108 0.00 -16.99 16.91
CA SER A 108 0.43 -15.63 16.57
C SER A 108 1.43 -15.62 15.42
N VAL A 109 2.34 -16.60 15.39
CA VAL A 109 3.28 -16.79 14.28
C VAL A 109 2.53 -17.14 12.99
N ALA A 110 1.53 -18.03 13.06
CA ALA A 110 0.70 -18.38 11.91
C ALA A 110 -0.08 -17.17 11.38
N PHE A 111 -0.64 -16.34 12.26
CA PHE A 111 -1.33 -15.12 11.87
C PHE A 111 -0.38 -14.10 11.22
N GLY A 112 0.81 -13.91 11.78
CA GLY A 112 1.85 -13.06 11.19
C GLY A 112 2.30 -13.53 9.81
N LEU A 113 2.50 -14.84 9.63
CA LEU A 113 2.82 -15.44 8.34
C LEU A 113 1.68 -15.26 7.31
N ALA A 114 0.42 -15.45 7.73
CA ALA A 114 -0.74 -15.24 6.87
C ALA A 114 -0.85 -13.77 6.43
N GLY A 115 -0.66 -12.82 7.34
CA GLY A 115 -0.61 -11.39 7.03
C GLY A 115 0.54 -11.03 6.08
N GLY A 116 1.73 -11.59 6.30
CA GLY A 116 2.88 -11.43 5.40
C GLY A 116 2.63 -11.97 4.01
N LEU A 117 2.00 -13.14 3.87
CA LEU A 117 1.61 -13.71 2.58
C LEU A 117 0.57 -12.83 1.86
N ALA A 118 -0.43 -12.32 2.59
CA ALA A 118 -1.43 -11.41 2.03
C ALA A 118 -0.78 -10.10 1.54
N LEU A 119 0.15 -9.52 2.30
CA LEU A 119 0.92 -8.33 1.90
C LEU A 119 1.80 -8.60 0.67
N CYS A 120 2.45 -9.76 0.60
CA CYS A 120 3.23 -10.16 -0.58
C CYS A 120 2.34 -10.27 -1.84
N LEU A 121 1.18 -10.94 -1.74
CA LEU A 121 0.24 -11.04 -2.85
C LEU A 121 -0.28 -9.66 -3.27
N GLY A 122 -0.63 -8.81 -2.29
CA GLY A 122 -1.05 -7.43 -2.53
C GLY A 122 0.00 -6.62 -3.28
N ASN A 123 1.27 -6.71 -2.86
CA ASN A 123 2.38 -5.99 -3.50
C ASN A 123 2.66 -6.48 -4.94
N ILE A 124 2.52 -7.79 -5.20
CA ILE A 124 2.61 -8.33 -6.57
C ILE A 124 1.46 -7.80 -7.42
N CYS A 125 0.23 -7.84 -6.93
CA CYS A 125 -0.93 -7.28 -7.62
C CYS A 125 -0.76 -5.78 -7.90
N LEU A 126 -0.21 -5.02 -6.94
CA LEU A 126 0.09 -3.61 -7.09
C LEU A 126 1.13 -3.39 -8.19
N GLN A 127 2.25 -4.12 -8.19
CA GLN A 127 3.28 -4.04 -9.24
C GLN A 127 2.69 -4.23 -10.64
N TYR A 128 1.89 -5.28 -10.85
CA TYR A 128 1.25 -5.50 -12.15
C TYR A 128 0.24 -4.39 -12.49
N SER A 129 -0.53 -3.91 -11.51
CA SER A 129 -1.48 -2.82 -11.73
C SER A 129 -0.80 -1.53 -12.16
N LEU A 130 0.36 -1.19 -11.58
CA LEU A 130 1.17 -0.01 -11.95
C LEU A 130 1.50 -0.03 -13.45
N ALA A 131 1.91 -1.18 -13.99
CA ALA A 131 2.27 -1.34 -15.39
C ALA A 131 1.12 -1.09 -16.36
N PHE A 132 -0.14 -1.38 -15.96
CA PHE A 132 -1.30 -1.25 -16.84
C PHE A 132 -2.03 0.08 -16.71
N VAL A 133 -2.15 0.59 -15.47
CA VAL A 133 -3.12 1.63 -15.13
C VAL A 133 -2.46 2.95 -14.72
N GLY A 134 -1.19 2.90 -14.31
CA GLY A 134 -0.43 4.04 -13.80
C GLY A 134 -0.57 4.22 -12.28
N ILE A 135 0.39 4.93 -11.68
CA ILE A 135 0.50 5.06 -10.21
C ILE A 135 -0.76 5.70 -9.61
N SER A 136 -1.23 6.77 -10.24
CA SER A 136 -2.27 7.62 -9.66
C SER A 136 -3.59 6.85 -9.42
N LEU A 137 -3.93 5.89 -10.28
CA LEU A 137 -5.12 5.07 -10.08
C LEU A 137 -4.83 3.80 -9.27
N THR A 138 -3.71 3.12 -9.55
CA THR A 138 -3.33 1.89 -8.85
C THR A 138 -3.27 2.09 -7.34
N GLU A 139 -2.63 3.17 -6.89
CA GLU A 139 -2.50 3.50 -5.48
C GLU A 139 -3.87 3.75 -4.82
N VAL A 140 -4.72 4.55 -5.48
CA VAL A 140 -6.05 4.90 -4.93
C VAL A 140 -6.93 3.66 -4.81
N VAL A 141 -6.93 2.80 -5.83
CA VAL A 141 -7.73 1.56 -5.81
C VAL A 141 -7.17 0.58 -4.78
N SER A 142 -5.86 0.39 -4.73
CA SER A 142 -5.21 -0.52 -3.77
C SER A 142 -5.49 -0.11 -2.33
N ALA A 143 -5.27 1.16 -1.99
CA ALA A 143 -5.56 1.69 -0.66
C ALA A 143 -7.06 1.58 -0.32
N SER A 144 -7.95 1.88 -1.27
CA SER A 144 -9.40 1.77 -1.03
C SER A 144 -9.81 0.34 -0.70
N VAL A 145 -9.30 -0.66 -1.41
CA VAL A 145 -9.58 -2.08 -1.12
C VAL A 145 -9.01 -2.49 0.24
N ALA A 146 -7.76 -2.10 0.53
CA ALA A 146 -7.12 -2.40 1.81
C ALA A 146 -7.89 -1.80 2.99
N VAL A 147 -8.32 -0.54 2.87
CA VAL A 147 -9.09 0.16 3.88
C VAL A 147 -10.48 -0.45 4.05
N VAL A 148 -11.24 -0.65 2.96
CA VAL A 148 -12.60 -1.22 3.03
C VAL A 148 -12.57 -2.58 3.74
N LEU A 149 -11.65 -3.46 3.37
CA LEU A 149 -11.53 -4.79 3.99
C LEU A 149 -10.99 -4.69 5.42
N GLY A 150 -9.91 -3.94 5.62
CA GLY A 150 -9.24 -3.80 6.92
C GLY A 150 -10.16 -3.18 7.95
N THR A 151 -10.74 -2.02 7.67
CA THR A 151 -11.58 -1.31 8.64
C THR A 151 -12.87 -2.06 8.94
N THR A 152 -13.42 -2.80 7.97
CA THR A 152 -14.59 -3.63 8.20
C THR A 152 -14.25 -4.81 9.11
N ALA A 153 -13.16 -5.54 8.83
CA ALA A 153 -12.71 -6.64 9.69
C ALA A 153 -12.40 -6.15 11.10
N ASN A 154 -11.66 -5.06 11.20
CA ASN A 154 -11.25 -4.46 12.47
C ASN A 154 -12.45 -3.99 13.31
N TYR A 155 -13.47 -3.39 12.69
CA TYR A 155 -14.68 -2.98 13.40
C TYR A 155 -15.39 -4.17 14.10
N PHE A 156 -15.43 -5.34 13.48
CA PHE A 156 -16.04 -6.54 14.06
C PHE A 156 -15.14 -7.26 15.07
N LEU A 157 -13.81 -7.18 14.90
CA LEU A 157 -12.84 -7.81 15.79
C LEU A 157 -12.65 -7.01 17.08
N ASP A 158 -12.78 -5.69 17.02
CA ASP A 158 -12.56 -4.77 18.14
C ASP A 158 -13.87 -4.35 18.83
N ASP A 159 -14.91 -5.20 18.84
CA ASP A 159 -16.22 -4.94 19.47
C ASP A 159 -16.86 -3.56 19.12
N GLY A 160 -16.54 -3.01 17.94
CA GLY A 160 -17.05 -1.72 17.48
C GLY A 160 -16.43 -0.49 18.14
N LEU A 161 -15.13 -0.52 18.50
CA LEU A 161 -14.39 0.66 19.01
C LEU A 161 -14.55 1.91 18.13
N ASN A 162 -14.47 1.76 16.81
CA ASN A 162 -14.61 2.87 15.86
C ASN A 162 -16.08 3.28 15.68
N ARG A 163 -16.34 4.57 15.48
CA ARG A 163 -17.72 5.04 15.34
C ARG A 163 -18.32 4.63 13.99
N ALA A 164 -19.19 3.62 14.00
CA ALA A 164 -19.91 3.12 12.82
C ALA A 164 -20.57 4.22 11.97
N SER A 165 -21.18 5.23 12.61
CA SER A 165 -21.87 6.32 11.92
C SER A 165 -20.96 7.23 11.09
N ILE A 166 -19.64 7.20 11.32
CA ILE A 166 -18.65 7.97 10.56
C ILE A 166 -17.82 7.03 9.69
N LEU A 167 -17.49 5.84 10.22
CA LEU A 167 -16.69 4.83 9.53
C LEU A 167 -17.34 4.36 8.23
N PHE A 168 -18.60 3.89 8.27
CA PHE A 168 -19.26 3.32 7.08
C PHE A 168 -19.51 4.36 5.97
N PRO A 169 -19.88 5.62 6.28
CA PRO A 169 -19.86 6.67 5.26
C PRO A 169 -18.47 6.93 4.66
N GLY A 170 -17.40 6.88 5.46
CA GLY A 170 -16.03 6.95 4.95
C GLY A 170 -15.70 5.80 3.99
N VAL A 171 -16.07 4.56 4.35
CA VAL A 171 -15.97 3.38 3.47
C VAL A 171 -16.75 3.59 2.17
N ALA A 172 -17.96 4.16 2.23
CA ALA A 172 -18.74 4.49 1.03
C ALA A 172 -18.02 5.55 0.16
N CYS A 173 -17.37 6.56 0.77
CA CYS A 173 -16.56 7.52 0.04
C CYS A 173 -15.36 6.87 -0.67
N PHE A 174 -14.69 5.88 -0.06
CA PHE A 174 -13.64 5.10 -0.75
C PHE A 174 -14.18 4.36 -1.97
N LEU A 175 -15.36 3.73 -1.87
CA LEU A 175 -16.00 3.07 -3.01
C LEU A 175 -16.33 4.06 -4.14
N VAL A 176 -16.82 5.26 -3.80
CA VAL A 176 -17.06 6.33 -4.78
C VAL A 176 -15.74 6.78 -5.43
N ALA A 177 -14.66 6.91 -4.66
CA ALA A 177 -13.35 7.26 -5.20
C ALA A 177 -12.85 6.20 -6.21
N VAL A 178 -13.03 4.90 -5.94
CA VAL A 178 -12.69 3.82 -6.88
C VAL A 178 -13.48 3.93 -8.18
N VAL A 179 -14.78 4.24 -8.09
CA VAL A 179 -15.64 4.41 -9.27
C VAL A 179 -15.20 5.62 -10.09
N LEU A 180 -14.96 6.77 -9.44
CA LEU A 180 -14.44 7.98 -10.11
C LEU A 180 -13.07 7.73 -10.74
N GLY A 181 -12.21 6.97 -10.09
CA GLY A 181 -10.92 6.56 -10.61
C GLY A 181 -11.04 5.71 -11.88
N SER A 182 -11.97 4.74 -11.88
CA SER A 182 -12.26 3.93 -13.07
C SER A 182 -12.70 4.79 -14.25
N PHE A 183 -13.58 5.78 -14.02
CA PHE A 183 -13.96 6.75 -15.07
C PHE A 183 -12.80 7.65 -15.49
N CYS A 184 -11.96 8.09 -14.55
CA CYS A 184 -10.78 8.89 -14.83
C CYS A 184 -9.81 8.15 -15.75
N HIS A 185 -9.59 6.85 -15.51
CA HIS A 185 -8.72 6.03 -16.35
C HIS A 185 -9.32 5.81 -17.73
N ALA A 186 -10.60 5.45 -17.84
CA ALA A 186 -11.27 5.31 -19.13
C ALA A 186 -11.18 6.61 -19.96
N SER A 187 -11.38 7.77 -19.32
CA SER A 187 -11.22 9.08 -19.95
C SER A 187 -9.78 9.35 -20.38
N ASN A 188 -8.80 9.02 -19.54
CA ASN A 188 -7.38 9.21 -19.87
C ASN A 188 -6.91 8.31 -21.03
N VAL A 189 -7.38 7.06 -21.09
CA VAL A 189 -7.09 6.15 -22.21
C VAL A 189 -7.65 6.69 -23.52
N ALA A 190 -8.89 7.20 -23.52
CA ALA A 190 -9.48 7.84 -24.70
C ALA A 190 -8.69 9.09 -25.16
N ASP A 191 -8.24 9.92 -24.20
CA ASP A 191 -7.39 11.07 -24.48
C ASP A 191 -6.04 10.65 -25.08
N MET A 192 -5.41 9.59 -24.55
CA MET A 192 -4.15 9.05 -25.08
C MET A 192 -4.30 8.50 -26.49
N GLN A 193 -5.36 7.74 -26.79
CA GLN A 193 -5.63 7.23 -28.13
C GLN A 193 -5.80 8.36 -29.14
N THR A 194 -6.47 9.46 -28.75
CA THR A 194 -6.64 10.64 -29.60
C THR A 194 -5.30 11.31 -29.91
N LYS A 195 -4.41 11.41 -28.91
CA LYS A 195 -3.05 11.96 -29.10
C LYS A 195 -2.21 11.10 -30.03
N ILE A 196 -2.27 9.77 -29.88
CA ILE A 196 -1.54 8.83 -30.74
C ILE A 196 -2.01 8.96 -32.19
N LYS A 197 -3.33 8.93 -32.43
CA LYS A 197 -3.90 9.11 -33.78
C LYS A 197 -3.55 10.46 -34.41
N ALA A 198 -3.47 11.52 -33.61
CA ALA A 198 -3.04 12.83 -34.09
C ALA A 198 -1.54 12.88 -34.44
N ALA A 199 -0.73 12.02 -33.83
CA ALA A 199 0.72 11.92 -34.06
C ALA A 199 1.08 10.93 -35.18
N GLU A 200 0.22 9.96 -35.51
CA GLU A 200 0.41 8.97 -36.59
C GLU A 200 0.83 9.58 -37.94
N PRO A 201 0.23 10.67 -38.44
CA PRO A 201 0.66 11.28 -39.70
C PRO A 201 2.10 11.79 -39.64
N LEU A 202 2.51 12.35 -38.49
CA LEU A 202 3.86 12.87 -38.29
C LEU A 202 4.90 11.76 -38.12
N SER A 203 4.54 10.65 -37.44
CA SER A 203 5.43 9.49 -37.32
C SER A 203 5.61 8.78 -38.65
N GLN A 204 4.53 8.61 -39.44
CA GLN A 204 4.62 8.04 -40.78
C GLN A 204 5.52 8.89 -41.69
N MET A 205 5.35 10.22 -41.66
CA MET A 205 6.23 11.13 -42.43
C MET A 205 7.70 11.07 -41.98
N LEU A 206 7.97 10.86 -40.69
CA LEU A 206 9.31 10.69 -40.15
C LEU A 206 9.93 9.33 -40.50
N GLU A 207 9.13 8.26 -40.53
CA GLU A 207 9.55 6.93 -40.98
C GLU A 207 9.83 6.92 -42.48
N ASP A 208 8.96 7.55 -43.28
CA ASP A 208 9.14 7.71 -44.72
C ASP A 208 10.43 8.50 -45.01
N MET A 209 10.74 9.54 -44.22
CA MET A 209 12.02 10.27 -44.29
C MET A 209 13.24 9.45 -43.82
N LYS A 210 13.05 8.44 -42.96
CA LYS A 210 14.12 7.55 -42.48
C LYS A 210 14.36 6.32 -43.35
N SER A 211 13.46 6.03 -44.29
CA SER A 211 13.58 4.88 -45.19
C SER A 211 14.50 5.19 -46.39
N PRO A 212 15.77 4.76 -46.29
CA PRO A 212 16.14 3.49 -46.90
C PRO A 212 17.07 2.68 -46.00
N MET A 213 16.51 1.84 -45.13
CA MET A 213 17.10 0.55 -44.73
C MET A 213 16.01 -0.32 -44.13
N LYS A 214 15.48 -1.19 -44.98
CA LYS A 214 14.41 -2.15 -44.69
C LYS A 214 15.03 -3.41 -44.09
N GLY A 215 14.53 -3.86 -42.95
CA GLY A 215 14.80 -5.21 -42.46
C GLY A 215 14.76 -5.42 -40.95
N SER A 216 13.58 -5.34 -40.32
CA SER A 216 13.26 -6.12 -39.09
C SER A 216 11.78 -6.01 -38.67
N GLU A 217 10.84 -5.85 -39.59
CA GLU A 217 9.43 -5.53 -39.25
C GLU A 217 8.56 -6.73 -38.83
N GLU A 218 9.09 -7.94 -38.79
CA GLU A 218 8.30 -9.13 -38.41
C GLU A 218 8.09 -9.28 -36.89
N PHE A 219 8.88 -8.60 -36.04
CA PHE A 219 8.78 -8.75 -34.58
C PHE A 219 7.76 -7.79 -33.94
N THR A 220 7.54 -6.62 -34.55
CA THR A 220 6.66 -5.57 -34.00
C THR A 220 5.18 -5.86 -34.28
N ALA A 221 4.88 -6.53 -35.38
CA ALA A 221 3.51 -6.94 -35.74
C ALA A 221 2.93 -8.00 -34.77
N LEU A 222 3.79 -8.79 -34.12
CA LEU A 222 3.37 -9.83 -33.17
C LEU A 222 2.89 -9.26 -31.84
N LEU A 223 3.42 -8.12 -31.41
CA LEU A 223 3.04 -7.46 -30.15
C LEU A 223 1.71 -6.72 -30.24
N VAL A 224 1.35 -6.21 -31.42
CA VAL A 224 0.11 -5.44 -31.63
C VAL A 224 -1.12 -6.35 -31.71
N ASN A 225 -0.98 -7.59 -32.22
CA ASN A 225 -2.11 -8.50 -32.40
C ASN A 225 -2.58 -9.21 -31.10
N SER A 226 -1.85 -9.03 -29.99
CA SER A 226 -2.22 -9.56 -28.67
C SER A 226 -3.34 -8.76 -27.97
N SER A 227 -3.74 -7.60 -28.50
CA SER A 227 -4.65 -6.67 -27.83
C SER A 227 -6.15 -7.00 -27.98
N ASN A 228 -6.53 -8.05 -28.73
CA ASN A 228 -7.94 -8.26 -29.13
C ASN A 228 -8.66 -9.48 -28.51
N ASN A 229 -8.06 -10.22 -27.57
CA ASN A 229 -8.73 -11.36 -26.93
C ASN A 229 -9.05 -11.10 -25.45
N HIS A 230 -10.34 -10.91 -25.17
CA HIS A 230 -10.94 -10.66 -23.85
C HIS A 230 -10.79 -11.83 -22.84
N GLU A 231 -10.22 -12.97 -23.22
CA GLU A 231 -10.03 -14.15 -22.34
C GLU A 231 -8.59 -14.30 -21.80
N ALA A 232 -7.66 -13.40 -22.15
CA ALA A 232 -6.26 -13.51 -21.74
C ALA A 232 -5.93 -12.94 -20.35
N SER A 233 -6.89 -12.46 -19.57
CA SER A 233 -6.58 -11.80 -18.28
C SER A 233 -6.07 -12.76 -17.19
N PHE A 234 -6.30 -14.08 -17.33
CA PHE A 234 -5.83 -15.09 -16.38
C PHE A 234 -4.58 -15.86 -16.83
N SER A 235 -4.17 -15.76 -18.10
CA SER A 235 -3.04 -16.55 -18.61
C SER A 235 -1.66 -16.03 -18.17
N PRO A 236 -1.37 -14.72 -18.04
CA PRO A 236 -0.06 -14.24 -17.61
C PRO A 236 0.24 -14.64 -16.16
N LEU A 237 -0.77 -14.56 -15.28
CA LEU A 237 -0.61 -14.87 -13.85
C LEU A 237 -0.24 -16.35 -13.61
N PHE A 238 -0.81 -17.26 -14.41
CA PHE A 238 -0.57 -18.71 -14.30
C PHE A 238 0.62 -19.20 -15.14
N ASN A 239 0.90 -18.54 -16.27
CA ASN A 239 2.03 -18.84 -17.14
C ASN A 239 3.36 -18.36 -16.51
N VAL A 240 3.36 -17.32 -15.67
CA VAL A 240 4.52 -16.89 -14.87
C VAL A 240 4.85 -17.85 -13.72
N ALA A 241 3.85 -18.51 -13.12
CA ALA A 241 4.06 -19.49 -12.06
C ALA A 241 4.64 -20.82 -12.55
N THR A 242 4.51 -21.12 -13.84
CA THR A 242 4.88 -22.42 -14.43
C THR A 242 6.02 -22.35 -15.46
N ASN A 243 6.44 -21.17 -15.91
CA ASN A 243 7.59 -21.05 -16.82
C ASN A 243 8.92 -20.98 -16.08
N ASP A 244 9.91 -21.65 -16.64
CA ASP A 244 11.30 -21.80 -16.17
C ASP A 244 12.10 -20.48 -16.33
N GLN A 245 11.56 -19.36 -15.84
CA GLN A 245 12.13 -18.01 -15.99
C GLN A 245 13.38 -17.78 -15.14
N PHE A 246 13.76 -18.72 -14.27
CA PHE A 246 14.99 -18.62 -13.47
C PHE A 246 16.25 -18.50 -14.34
N HIS A 247 16.24 -19.10 -15.54
CA HIS A 247 17.35 -19.00 -16.50
C HIS A 247 17.39 -17.65 -17.26
N LEU A 248 16.32 -16.86 -17.21
CA LEU A 248 16.25 -15.48 -17.71
C LEU A 248 16.72 -14.47 -16.67
N LEU A 249 17.07 -14.89 -15.44
CA LEU A 249 17.82 -14.07 -14.51
C LEU A 249 19.29 -13.92 -14.96
N LYS A 250 19.51 -13.24 -16.09
CA LYS A 250 20.81 -12.62 -16.33
C LYS A 250 21.01 -11.53 -15.27
N PRO A 251 22.22 -11.37 -14.72
CA PRO A 251 22.49 -10.36 -13.69
C PRO A 251 22.33 -8.96 -14.30
N ASP A 252 21.13 -8.41 -14.19
CA ASP A 252 20.85 -7.04 -14.61
C ASP A 252 21.20 -6.07 -13.47
N ARG A 253 22.35 -5.39 -13.63
CA ARG A 253 22.83 -4.36 -12.69
C ARG A 253 22.15 -3.01 -12.89
N GLU A 254 21.54 -2.76 -14.04
CA GLU A 254 20.96 -1.46 -14.35
C GLU A 254 19.63 -1.28 -13.62
N GLY A 255 19.51 -0.25 -12.80
CA GLY A 255 18.32 0.00 -11.98
C GLY A 255 18.18 -0.84 -10.70
N ARG A 256 19.06 -1.83 -10.46
CA ARG A 256 19.05 -2.63 -9.22
C ARG A 256 19.08 -1.80 -7.94
N HIS A 257 19.86 -0.73 -7.92
CA HIS A 257 19.94 0.21 -6.80
C HIS A 257 18.58 0.89 -6.52
N ILE A 258 17.80 1.18 -7.56
CA ILE A 258 16.47 1.79 -7.42
C ILE A 258 15.50 0.78 -6.78
N ALA A 259 15.57 -0.50 -7.17
CA ALA A 259 14.74 -1.55 -6.59
C ALA A 259 15.08 -1.79 -5.11
N ILE A 260 16.37 -1.76 -4.79
CA ILE A 260 16.85 -1.84 -3.39
C ILE A 260 16.32 -0.66 -2.59
N VAL A 261 16.42 0.58 -3.10
CA VAL A 261 15.89 1.78 -2.43
C VAL A 261 14.38 1.70 -2.25
N ALA A 262 13.63 1.17 -3.23
CA ALA A 262 12.19 0.94 -3.08
C ALA A 262 11.90 -0.02 -1.92
N GLY A 263 12.66 -1.12 -1.81
CA GLY A 263 12.53 -2.05 -0.69
C GLY A 263 12.90 -1.44 0.66
N LEU A 264 13.93 -0.58 0.69
CA LEU A 264 14.30 0.15 1.91
C LEU A 264 13.20 1.11 2.35
N LEU A 265 12.65 1.89 1.41
CA LEU A 265 11.55 2.83 1.69
C LEU A 265 10.31 2.09 2.18
N CYS A 266 9.93 0.99 1.54
CA CYS A 266 8.78 0.22 1.98
C CYS A 266 9.00 -0.41 3.36
N GLY A 267 10.16 -1.01 3.61
CA GLY A 267 10.48 -1.63 4.90
C GLY A 267 10.51 -0.63 6.05
N VAL A 268 11.17 0.51 5.84
CA VAL A 268 11.22 1.60 6.83
C VAL A 268 9.83 2.19 7.03
N GLY A 269 9.09 2.42 5.95
CA GLY A 269 7.73 2.96 5.99
C GLY A 269 6.78 2.07 6.79
N ASN A 270 6.76 0.76 6.52
CA ASN A 270 5.96 -0.21 7.26
C ASN A 270 6.38 -0.28 8.73
N GLY A 271 7.70 -0.32 9.00
CA GLY A 271 8.22 -0.32 10.37
C GLY A 271 7.75 0.91 11.16
N PHE A 272 7.86 2.10 10.57
CA PHE A 272 7.40 3.35 11.18
C PHE A 272 5.88 3.40 11.34
N GLN A 273 5.11 2.86 10.38
CA GLN A 273 3.66 2.77 10.49
C GLN A 273 3.24 1.91 11.69
N PHE A 274 3.85 0.75 11.86
CA PHE A 274 3.54 -0.15 12.98
C PHE A 274 3.93 0.48 14.31
N MET A 275 5.14 1.06 14.43
CA MET A 275 5.57 1.70 15.68
C MET A 275 4.73 2.93 16.02
N GLY A 276 4.49 3.81 15.06
CA GLY A 276 3.67 5.00 15.26
C GLY A 276 2.21 4.66 15.51
N GLY A 277 1.65 3.63 14.87
CA GLY A 277 0.30 3.14 15.12
C GLY A 277 0.12 2.52 16.51
N GLN A 278 1.12 1.79 17.01
CA GLN A 278 1.10 1.28 18.40
C GLN A 278 1.18 2.42 19.43
N ALA A 279 1.91 3.50 19.13
CA ALA A 279 2.09 4.62 20.04
C ALA A 279 0.95 5.66 20.02
N ALA A 280 0.46 6.03 18.83
CA ALA A 280 -0.55 7.08 18.64
C ALA A 280 -1.96 6.53 18.38
N GLY A 281 -2.14 5.20 18.39
CA GLY A 281 -3.42 4.53 18.25
C GLY A 281 -3.96 4.45 16.82
N TYR A 282 -5.19 3.95 16.71
CA TYR A 282 -5.86 3.62 15.45
C TYR A 282 -5.95 4.81 14.47
N ALA A 283 -6.31 5.99 14.99
CA ALA A 283 -6.48 7.19 14.18
C ALA A 283 -5.19 7.61 13.46
N ALA A 284 -4.03 7.40 14.10
CA ALA A 284 -2.74 7.67 13.48
C ALA A 284 -2.42 6.65 12.38
N ALA A 285 -2.67 5.35 12.63
CA ALA A 285 -2.50 4.28 11.63
C ALA A 285 -3.38 4.51 10.38
N ASP A 286 -4.62 4.93 10.61
CA ASP A 286 -5.58 5.28 9.57
C ASP A 286 -5.15 6.50 8.74
N ALA A 287 -4.44 7.46 9.35
CA ALA A 287 -3.95 8.64 8.63
C ALA A 287 -2.90 8.29 7.56
N VAL A 288 -2.11 7.23 7.75
CA VAL A 288 -1.12 6.76 6.77
C VAL A 288 -1.77 6.20 5.50
N GLN A 289 -3.06 5.87 5.54
CA GLN A 289 -3.83 5.48 4.36
C GLN A 289 -3.98 6.62 3.33
N ALA A 290 -3.55 7.84 3.67
CA ALA A 290 -3.37 8.92 2.71
C ALA A 290 -2.26 8.68 1.66
N LEU A 291 -1.58 7.53 1.68
CA LEU A 291 -0.46 7.19 0.77
C LEU A 291 -0.73 7.43 -0.72
N PRO A 292 -1.97 7.24 -1.26
CA PRO A 292 -2.23 7.50 -2.67
C PRO A 292 -2.12 8.96 -3.06
N LEU A 293 -2.21 9.89 -2.11
CA LEU A 293 -2.02 11.31 -2.39
C LEU A 293 -0.56 11.60 -2.76
N VAL A 294 0.39 10.98 -2.03
CA VAL A 294 1.82 11.05 -2.34
C VAL A 294 2.13 10.30 -3.63
N GLY A 295 1.58 9.10 -3.81
CA GLY A 295 1.75 8.34 -5.05
C GLY A 295 1.24 9.09 -6.28
N THR A 296 0.05 9.68 -6.20
CA THR A 296 -0.53 10.50 -7.28
C THR A 296 0.28 11.77 -7.53
N LEU A 297 0.86 12.39 -6.50
CA LEU A 297 1.78 13.51 -6.66
C LEU A 297 2.95 13.12 -7.57
N TRP A 298 3.58 11.97 -7.33
CA TRP A 298 4.63 11.47 -8.21
C TRP A 298 4.11 11.13 -9.62
N GLY A 299 2.93 10.50 -9.73
CA GLY A 299 2.27 10.20 -11.00
C GLY A 299 2.04 11.43 -11.88
N VAL A 300 1.55 12.52 -11.28
CA VAL A 300 1.25 13.77 -11.99
C VAL A 300 2.53 14.53 -12.33
N PHE A 301 3.45 14.73 -11.37
CA PHE A 301 4.62 15.59 -11.57
C PHE A 301 5.80 14.90 -12.25
N LEU A 302 6.17 13.70 -11.79
CA LEU A 302 7.37 13.00 -12.27
C LEU A 302 7.07 12.22 -13.56
N PHE A 303 5.92 11.57 -13.61
CA PHE A 303 5.54 10.71 -14.72
C PHE A 303 4.63 11.36 -15.75
N LYS A 304 4.10 12.55 -15.45
CA LYS A 304 3.25 13.34 -16.35
C LYS A 304 2.08 12.54 -16.91
N GLU A 305 1.50 11.65 -16.11
CA GLU A 305 0.47 10.67 -16.53
C GLU A 305 -0.77 11.30 -17.18
N TYR A 306 -1.05 12.57 -16.85
CA TYR A 306 -2.20 13.32 -17.35
C TYR A 306 -1.83 14.51 -18.24
N HIS A 307 -0.57 14.64 -18.67
CA HIS A 307 -0.13 15.81 -19.43
C HIS A 307 -0.86 15.93 -20.77
N GLY A 308 -1.49 17.08 -20.98
CA GLY A 308 -2.31 17.36 -22.18
C GLY A 308 -3.62 16.58 -22.23
N SER A 309 -4.09 15.98 -21.13
CA SER A 309 -5.39 15.32 -21.06
C SER A 309 -6.54 16.35 -21.01
N SER A 310 -7.74 15.91 -21.35
CA SER A 310 -8.91 16.78 -21.47
C SER A 310 -9.34 17.37 -20.12
N ARG A 311 -10.08 18.49 -20.15
CA ARG A 311 -10.65 19.09 -18.93
C ARG A 311 -11.51 18.10 -18.14
N LYS A 312 -12.19 17.17 -18.82
CA LYS A 312 -13.00 16.13 -18.20
C LYS A 312 -12.14 15.18 -17.35
N THR A 313 -11.01 14.71 -17.89
CA THR A 313 -10.05 13.85 -17.18
C THR A 313 -9.51 14.53 -15.92
N TYR A 314 -9.15 15.82 -16.01
CA TYR A 314 -8.70 16.57 -14.83
C TYR A 314 -9.79 16.76 -13.76
N ILE A 315 -11.05 17.00 -14.17
CA ILE A 315 -12.17 17.10 -13.23
C ILE A 315 -12.40 15.75 -12.51
N LEU A 316 -12.33 14.63 -13.23
CA LEU A 316 -12.46 13.29 -12.65
C LEU A 316 -11.31 12.96 -11.71
N LEU A 317 -10.07 13.31 -12.08
CA LEU A 317 -8.88 13.13 -11.24
C LEU A 317 -9.00 13.91 -9.92
N ILE A 318 -9.33 15.20 -9.99
CA ILE A 318 -9.50 16.03 -8.80
C ILE A 318 -10.68 15.52 -7.95
N GLY A 319 -11.79 15.16 -8.59
CA GLY A 319 -12.96 14.59 -7.89
C GLY A 319 -12.63 13.30 -7.14
N MET A 320 -11.87 12.40 -7.77
CA MET A 320 -11.38 11.17 -7.13
C MET A 320 -10.51 11.49 -5.89
N LEU A 321 -9.53 12.38 -6.03
CA LEU A 321 -8.62 12.74 -4.94
C LEU A 321 -9.33 13.44 -3.78
N LEU A 322 -10.30 14.31 -4.07
CA LEU A 322 -11.10 14.97 -3.03
C LEU A 322 -11.99 13.98 -2.28
N MET A 323 -12.61 13.03 -2.99
CA MET A 323 -13.41 11.97 -2.36
C MET A 323 -12.53 11.06 -1.51
N PHE A 324 -11.35 10.68 -2.00
CA PHE A 324 -10.39 9.89 -1.25
C PHE A 324 -9.91 10.61 0.01
N LEU A 325 -9.55 11.89 -0.09
CA LEU A 325 -9.15 12.70 1.06
C LEU A 325 -10.29 12.82 2.08
N THR A 326 -11.52 13.03 1.62
CA THR A 326 -12.70 13.06 2.50
C THR A 326 -12.87 11.72 3.22
N ALA A 327 -12.70 10.61 2.50
CA ALA A 327 -12.78 9.27 3.07
C ALA A 327 -11.72 9.02 4.16
N VAL A 328 -10.47 9.43 3.92
CA VAL A 328 -9.39 9.34 4.93
C VAL A 328 -9.69 10.21 6.15
N VAL A 329 -10.16 11.45 5.95
CA VAL A 329 -10.54 12.33 7.07
C VAL A 329 -11.66 11.72 7.90
N MET A 330 -12.67 11.13 7.26
CA MET A 330 -13.76 10.44 7.96
C MET A 330 -13.26 9.20 8.70
N LEU A 331 -12.34 8.45 8.11
CA LEU A 331 -11.73 7.28 8.75
C LEU A 331 -10.99 7.68 10.03
N VAL A 332 -10.07 8.65 9.93
CA VAL A 332 -9.34 9.17 11.10
C VAL A 332 -10.30 9.73 12.15
N ALA A 333 -11.34 10.47 11.73
CA ALA A 333 -12.35 11.00 12.64
C ALA A 333 -13.19 9.91 13.32
N SER A 334 -13.40 8.76 12.67
CA SER A 334 -14.12 7.63 13.25
C SER A 334 -13.36 6.95 14.39
N SER A 335 -12.03 7.10 14.37
CA SER A 335 -11.07 6.50 15.30
C SER A 335 -10.68 7.44 16.46
N MET A 336 -11.14 8.70 16.45
CA MET A 336 -10.87 9.67 17.52
C MET A 336 -11.84 9.51 18.71
N PRO A 337 -11.36 9.70 19.97
CA PRO A 337 -12.20 9.66 21.17
C PRO A 337 -13.33 10.71 21.14
N ARG A 338 -14.46 10.42 21.82
CA ARG A 338 -15.57 11.37 21.94
C ARG A 338 -15.11 12.62 22.71
N HIS A 339 -14.95 13.75 22.03
CA HIS A 339 -14.94 15.06 22.71
C HIS A 339 -16.35 15.29 23.30
N GLY A 340 -16.54 14.91 24.56
CA GLY A 340 -17.80 15.09 25.27
C GLY A 340 -18.10 14.06 26.35
N SER A 341 -17.19 13.87 27.31
CA SER A 341 -17.52 13.39 28.67
C SER A 341 -16.35 13.57 29.64
N GLU A 342 -15.74 14.77 29.65
CA GLU A 342 -14.97 15.27 30.80
C GLU A 342 -15.65 16.55 31.32
N THR A 343 -16.93 16.44 31.64
CA THR A 343 -17.63 17.34 32.58
C THR A 343 -18.81 16.55 33.12
N LEU A 344 -18.85 16.33 34.43
CA LEU A 344 -19.74 15.43 35.21
C LEU A 344 -19.22 13.99 35.18
N THR A 345 -18.48 13.50 36.17
CA THR A 345 -18.73 13.53 37.63
C THR A 345 -17.45 13.41 38.43
#